data_AF-A0A4Q7J728-F1
#
_entry.id   AF-A0A4Q7J728-F1
#
_cell.length_a   1.000
_cell.length_b   1.000
_cell.length_c   1.000
_cell.angle_alpha   90.00
_cell.angle_beta   90.00
_cell.angle_gamma   90.00
#
_symmetry.space_group_name_H-M   'P 1'
#
loop_
_entity.id
_entity.type
_entity.pdbx_description
1 polymer ?
#
loop_
_entity_poly.entity_id
_entity_poly.type
_entity_poly.pdbx_seq_one_letter_code
_entity_poly.pdbx_strand_id
1 'polypeptide(L)'
;MTNDDLAGLPGPLRAELTRLRAEREVLAEDRDRVREELAGVTRQLAEVTAERDELAGARELTDRLAAAERAAAEAAAEADALRATADGVRAERTALRSELAETRRERDALRLRLLDAELSLAGKSDQLGRPGAGSAESEQRAAALASQVAELTSELEATRATVSWRVTAPLRAVRRRAQQ
;
A
#
# COMPACT_ATOMS: atom_id res chain seq x y z
N MET A 1 -71.02 -47.90 34.95
CA MET A 1 -72.44 -47.93 34.57
C MET A 1 -72.57 -48.83 33.37
N THR A 2 -73.24 -49.96 33.54
CA THR A 2 -73.51 -50.91 32.46
C THR A 2 -74.69 -50.40 31.63
N ASN A 3 -74.92 -50.98 30.44
CA ASN A 3 -76.00 -50.56 29.53
C ASN A 3 -77.40 -50.70 30.17
N ASP A 4 -77.54 -51.58 31.19
CA ASP A 4 -78.75 -51.76 32.01
C ASP A 4 -79.06 -50.55 32.91
N ASP A 5 -78.05 -49.87 33.45
CA ASP A 5 -78.23 -48.69 34.33
C ASP A 5 -78.84 -47.49 33.57
N LEU A 6 -78.70 -47.47 32.24
CA LEU A 6 -79.19 -46.39 31.37
C LEU A 6 -80.64 -46.59 30.93
N ALA A 7 -81.16 -47.82 31.00
CA ALA A 7 -82.51 -48.18 30.56
C ALA A 7 -83.61 -47.68 31.53
N GLY A 8 -83.27 -47.49 32.81
CA GLY A 8 -84.17 -46.97 33.85
C GLY A 8 -84.25 -45.44 33.96
N LEU A 9 -83.52 -44.68 33.14
CA LEU A 9 -83.50 -43.22 33.22
C LEU A 9 -84.81 -42.57 32.71
N PRO A 10 -85.36 -41.57 33.44
CA PRO A 10 -86.47 -40.72 32.98
C PRO A 10 -86.21 -40.10 31.61
N GLY A 11 -87.27 -39.95 30.79
CA GLY A 11 -87.19 -39.45 29.41
C GLY A 11 -86.34 -38.20 29.19
N PRO A 12 -86.46 -37.14 30.02
CA PRO A 12 -85.64 -35.93 29.89
C PRO A 12 -84.14 -36.16 30.09
N LEU A 13 -83.75 -36.96 31.09
CA LEU A 13 -82.34 -37.29 31.35
C LEU A 13 -81.72 -38.12 30.22
N ARG A 14 -82.52 -38.97 29.57
CA ARG A 14 -82.08 -39.74 28.39
C ARG A 14 -81.81 -38.84 27.18
N ALA A 15 -82.65 -37.83 26.98
CA ALA A 15 -82.47 -36.84 25.92
C ALA A 15 -81.21 -35.98 26.16
N GLU A 16 -80.99 -35.51 27.39
CA GLU A 16 -79.76 -34.79 27.76
C GLU A 16 -78.50 -35.64 27.58
N LEU A 17 -78.52 -36.91 28.01
CA LEU A 17 -77.39 -37.83 27.82
C LEU A 17 -77.06 -38.02 26.33
N THR A 18 -78.09 -38.13 25.48
CA THR A 18 -77.92 -38.26 24.02
C THR A 18 -77.32 -36.98 23.43
N ARG A 19 -77.83 -35.82 23.86
CA ARG A 19 -77.30 -34.52 23.46
C ARG A 19 -75.84 -34.35 23.86
N LEU A 20 -75.49 -34.63 25.12
CA LEU A 20 -74.12 -34.52 25.63
C LEU A 20 -73.15 -35.47 24.90
N ARG A 21 -73.62 -36.66 24.48
CA ARG A 21 -72.82 -37.58 23.66
C ARG A 21 -72.52 -36.99 22.28
N ALA A 22 -73.53 -36.43 21.62
CA ALA A 22 -73.35 -35.76 20.34
C ALA A 22 -72.43 -34.54 20.45
N GLU A 23 -72.60 -33.70 21.48
CA GLU A 23 -71.70 -32.57 21.76
C GLU A 23 -70.26 -33.04 22.00
N ARG A 24 -70.07 -34.17 22.71
CA ARG A 24 -68.73 -34.75 22.92
C ARG A 24 -68.08 -35.23 21.62
N GLU A 25 -68.85 -35.80 20.70
CA GLU A 25 -68.36 -36.25 19.40
C GLU A 25 -67.90 -35.05 18.56
N VAL A 26 -68.72 -34.00 18.45
CA VAL A 26 -68.35 -32.76 17.75
C VAL A 26 -67.09 -32.14 18.35
N LEU A 27 -66.99 -32.04 19.68
CA LEU A 27 -65.80 -31.51 20.35
C LEU A 27 -64.56 -32.38 20.12
N ALA A 28 -64.72 -33.68 19.94
CA ALA A 28 -63.60 -34.58 19.61
C ALA A 28 -63.10 -34.33 18.19
N GLU A 29 -64.02 -34.18 17.24
CA GLU A 29 -63.70 -33.83 15.83
C GLU A 29 -63.02 -32.47 15.74
N ASP A 30 -63.56 -31.45 16.42
CA ASP A 30 -62.96 -30.10 16.46
C ASP A 30 -61.56 -30.13 17.06
N ARG A 31 -61.36 -30.87 18.15
CA ARG A 31 -60.03 -31.04 18.77
C ARG A 31 -59.05 -31.70 17.80
N ASP A 32 -59.48 -32.71 17.07
CA ASP A 32 -58.61 -33.44 16.16
C ASP A 32 -58.26 -32.57 14.94
N ARG A 33 -59.22 -31.78 14.42
CA ARG A 33 -58.97 -30.76 13.39
C ARG A 33 -57.96 -29.70 13.86
N VAL A 34 -58.14 -29.14 15.06
CA VAL A 34 -57.20 -28.14 15.60
C VAL A 34 -55.80 -28.72 15.78
N ARG A 35 -55.68 -30.00 16.14
CA ARG A 35 -54.37 -30.69 16.22
C ARG A 35 -53.71 -30.82 14.85
N GLU A 36 -54.47 -31.14 13.81
CA GLU A 36 -53.95 -31.19 12.45
C GLU A 36 -53.51 -29.81 11.96
N GLU A 37 -54.31 -28.77 12.21
CA GLU A 37 -53.97 -27.38 11.90
C GLU A 37 -52.69 -26.94 12.64
N LEU A 38 -52.57 -27.24 13.94
CA LEU A 38 -51.38 -26.96 14.75
C LEU A 38 -50.13 -27.65 14.18
N ALA A 39 -50.27 -28.92 13.78
CA ALA A 39 -49.17 -29.67 13.17
C ALA A 39 -48.77 -29.08 11.81
N GLY A 40 -49.75 -28.62 11.02
CA GLY A 40 -49.52 -27.89 9.77
C GLY A 40 -48.72 -26.60 9.98
N VAL A 41 -49.18 -25.74 10.89
CA VAL A 41 -48.52 -24.47 11.21
C VAL A 41 -47.11 -24.69 11.77
N THR A 42 -46.91 -25.74 12.58
CA THR A 42 -45.59 -26.08 13.12
C THR A 42 -44.59 -26.43 12.02
N ARG A 43 -45.02 -27.15 10.98
CA ARG A 43 -44.16 -27.44 9.81
C ARG A 43 -43.85 -26.19 9.02
N GLN A 44 -44.85 -25.36 8.74
CA GLN A 44 -44.66 -24.08 8.04
C GLN A 44 -43.70 -23.14 8.78
N LEU A 45 -43.81 -23.07 10.11
CA LEU A 45 -42.88 -22.28 10.92
C LEU A 45 -41.44 -22.78 10.81
N ALA A 46 -41.24 -24.10 10.79
CA ALA A 46 -39.92 -24.70 10.62
C ALA A 46 -39.33 -24.39 9.23
N GLU A 47 -40.13 -24.47 8.17
CA GLU A 47 -39.73 -24.12 6.80
C GLU A 47 -39.32 -22.65 6.68
N VAL A 48 -40.18 -21.72 7.14
CA VAL A 48 -39.86 -20.28 7.12
C VAL A 48 -38.63 -19.94 7.96
N THR A 49 -38.41 -20.66 9.07
CA THR A 49 -37.21 -20.48 9.89
C THR A 49 -35.95 -20.90 9.13
N ALA A 50 -35.99 -22.02 8.41
CA ALA A 50 -34.88 -22.47 7.59
C ALA A 50 -34.58 -21.49 6.44
N GLU A 51 -35.61 -21.03 5.72
CA GLU A 51 -35.46 -20.04 4.64
C GLU A 51 -34.86 -18.73 5.14
N ARG A 52 -35.31 -18.25 6.31
CA ARG A 52 -34.73 -17.06 6.96
C ARG A 52 -33.24 -17.23 7.23
N ASP A 53 -32.84 -18.40 7.72
CA ASP A 53 -31.43 -18.67 8.08
C ASP A 53 -30.55 -18.76 6.82
N GLU A 54 -31.06 -19.34 5.73
CA GLU A 54 -30.39 -19.32 4.42
C GLU A 54 -30.22 -17.89 3.88
N LEU A 55 -31.27 -17.06 3.95
CA LEU A 55 -31.21 -15.65 3.55
C LEU A 55 -30.23 -14.83 4.40
N ALA A 56 -30.14 -15.12 5.70
CA ALA A 56 -29.16 -14.49 6.57
C ALA A 56 -27.72 -14.84 6.14
N GLY A 57 -27.46 -16.10 5.79
CA GLY A 57 -26.17 -16.52 5.23
C GLY A 57 -25.83 -15.83 3.91
N ALA A 58 -26.80 -15.68 3.01
CA ALA A 58 -26.60 -14.96 1.74
C ALA A 58 -26.25 -13.47 1.95
N ARG A 59 -26.83 -12.83 2.97
CA ARG A 59 -26.50 -11.45 3.33
C ARG A 59 -25.07 -11.32 3.84
N GLU A 60 -24.61 -12.26 4.67
CA GLU A 60 -23.21 -12.28 5.13
C GLU A 60 -22.24 -12.37 3.95
N LEU A 61 -22.53 -13.22 2.95
CA LEU A 61 -21.71 -13.32 1.75
C LEU A 61 -21.66 -12.00 0.96
N THR A 62 -22.77 -11.27 0.90
CA THR A 62 -22.85 -9.96 0.25
C THR A 62 -21.97 -8.94 0.97
N ASP A 63 -22.01 -8.90 2.30
CA ASP A 63 -21.19 -8.00 3.10
C ASP A 63 -19.69 -8.34 2.96
N ARG A 64 -19.35 -9.62 2.90
CA ARG A 64 -17.98 -10.09 2.65
C ARG A 64 -17.47 -9.71 1.26
N LEU A 65 -18.32 -9.79 0.23
CA LEU A 65 -17.98 -9.36 -1.12
C LEU A 65 -17.69 -7.85 -1.14
N ALA A 66 -18.55 -7.03 -0.54
CA ALA A 66 -18.35 -5.58 -0.46
C ALA A 66 -17.09 -5.19 0.35
N ALA A 67 -16.70 -5.97 1.35
CA ALA A 67 -15.44 -5.78 2.06
C ALA A 67 -14.23 -6.15 1.18
N ALA A 68 -14.30 -7.25 0.44
CA ALA A 68 -13.24 -7.68 -0.47
C ALA A 68 -13.03 -6.68 -1.62
N GLU A 69 -14.10 -6.13 -2.18
CA GLU A 69 -14.02 -5.10 -3.23
C GLU A 69 -13.34 -3.82 -2.73
N ARG A 70 -13.65 -3.39 -1.51
CA ARG A 70 -12.96 -2.24 -0.87
C ARG A 70 -11.47 -2.51 -0.67
N ALA A 71 -11.12 -3.67 -0.13
CA ALA A 71 -9.72 -4.06 0.05
C ALA A 71 -8.97 -4.15 -1.29
N ALA A 72 -9.61 -4.64 -2.34
CA ALA A 72 -9.03 -4.69 -3.68
C ALA A 72 -8.79 -3.29 -4.27
N ALA A 73 -9.72 -2.35 -4.06
CA ALA A 73 -9.56 -0.97 -4.49
C ALA A 73 -8.42 -0.26 -3.75
N GLU A 74 -8.30 -0.46 -2.44
CA GLU A 74 -7.20 0.07 -1.63
C GLU A 74 -5.84 -0.48 -2.10
N ALA A 75 -5.74 -1.79 -2.32
CA ALA A 75 -4.53 -2.42 -2.83
C ALA A 75 -4.13 -1.91 -4.23
N ALA A 76 -5.12 -1.65 -5.10
CA ALA A 76 -4.86 -1.08 -6.41
C ALA A 76 -4.29 0.35 -6.32
N ALA A 77 -4.87 1.18 -5.43
CA ALA A 77 -4.37 2.54 -5.19
C ALA A 77 -2.94 2.54 -4.62
N GLU A 78 -2.63 1.62 -3.69
CA GLU A 78 -1.29 1.47 -3.15
C GLU A 78 -0.29 1.04 -4.23
N ALA A 79 -0.66 0.08 -5.09
CA ALA A 79 0.18 -0.37 -6.20
C ALA A 79 0.52 0.77 -7.18
N ASP A 80 -0.45 1.64 -7.48
CA ASP A 80 -0.23 2.79 -8.35
C ASP A 80 0.66 3.86 -7.69
N ALA A 81 0.50 4.11 -6.39
CA ALA A 81 1.38 5.01 -5.63
C ALA A 81 2.82 4.49 -5.59
N LEU A 82 3.02 3.19 -5.39
CA LEU A 82 4.34 2.54 -5.42
C LEU A 82 4.96 2.61 -6.82
N ARG A 83 4.16 2.42 -7.88
CA ARG A 83 4.63 2.56 -9.27
C ARG A 83 5.10 3.99 -9.56
N ALA A 84 4.31 4.99 -9.18
CA ALA A 84 4.69 6.39 -9.33
C ALA A 84 5.98 6.73 -8.55
N THR A 85 6.12 6.22 -7.33
CA THR A 85 7.33 6.38 -6.52
C THR A 85 8.55 5.75 -7.20
N ALA A 86 8.40 4.53 -7.73
CA ALA A 86 9.48 3.85 -8.45
C ALA A 86 9.92 4.61 -9.71
N ASP A 87 8.98 5.18 -10.45
CA ASP A 87 9.28 6.00 -11.63
C ASP A 87 9.99 7.30 -11.26
N GLY A 88 9.56 7.96 -10.17
CA GLY A 88 10.26 9.12 -9.61
C GLY A 88 11.71 8.81 -9.24
N VAL A 89 11.95 7.70 -8.53
CA VAL A 89 13.31 7.27 -8.16
C VAL A 89 14.15 6.93 -9.40
N ARG A 90 13.56 6.32 -10.44
CA ARG A 90 14.27 6.05 -11.71
C ARG A 90 14.67 7.34 -12.41
N ALA A 91 13.80 8.34 -12.43
CA ALA A 91 14.07 9.66 -13.02
C ALA A 91 15.19 10.37 -12.25
N GLU A 92 15.11 10.41 -10.91
CA GLU A 92 16.14 11.00 -10.05
C GLU A 92 17.50 10.32 -10.26
N ARG A 93 17.54 8.98 -10.32
CA ARG A 93 18.75 8.22 -10.62
C ARG A 93 19.35 8.61 -11.97
N THR A 94 18.52 8.80 -13.00
CA THR A 94 18.99 9.20 -14.33
C THR A 94 19.56 10.62 -14.32
N ALA A 95 18.90 11.56 -13.64
CA ALA A 95 19.39 12.92 -13.46
C ALA A 95 20.76 12.94 -12.74
N LEU A 96 20.87 12.25 -11.60
CA LEU A 96 22.12 12.14 -10.84
C LEU A 96 23.26 11.50 -11.65
N ARG A 97 22.96 10.52 -12.52
CA ARG A 97 23.96 9.94 -13.44
C ARG A 97 24.44 10.95 -14.47
N SER A 98 23.55 11.78 -15.00
CA SER A 98 23.90 12.85 -15.94
C SER A 98 24.78 13.92 -15.26
N GLU A 99 24.39 14.37 -14.08
CA GLU A 99 25.19 15.32 -13.28
C GLU A 99 26.58 14.76 -12.93
N LEU A 100 26.65 13.48 -12.57
CA LEU A 100 27.93 12.81 -12.32
C LEU A 100 28.80 12.73 -13.58
N ALA A 101 28.21 12.54 -14.75
CA ALA A 101 28.96 12.54 -16.00
C ALA A 101 29.50 13.94 -16.32
N GLU A 102 28.69 14.99 -16.10
CA GLU A 102 29.10 16.36 -16.36
C GLU A 102 30.22 16.82 -15.42
N THR A 103 30.07 16.59 -14.12
CA THR A 103 31.13 16.88 -13.13
C THR A 103 32.45 16.16 -13.42
N ARG A 104 32.39 14.95 -14.01
CA ARG A 104 33.61 14.25 -14.47
C ARG A 104 34.25 14.96 -15.66
N ARG A 105 33.46 15.45 -16.62
CA ARG A 105 33.96 16.22 -17.76
C ARG A 105 34.60 17.52 -17.31
N GLU A 106 33.95 18.25 -16.41
CA GLU A 106 34.48 19.49 -15.82
C GLU A 106 35.83 19.25 -15.14
N ARG A 107 35.91 18.21 -14.29
CA ARG A 107 37.16 17.80 -13.63
C ARG A 107 38.25 17.46 -14.63
N ASP A 108 37.94 16.70 -15.68
CA ASP A 108 38.93 16.27 -16.66
C ASP A 108 39.42 17.47 -17.50
N ALA A 109 38.55 18.44 -17.80
CA ALA A 109 38.92 19.71 -18.43
C ALA A 109 39.83 20.57 -17.53
N LEU A 110 39.52 20.67 -16.23
CA LEU A 110 40.37 21.39 -15.26
C LEU A 110 41.76 20.75 -15.14
N ARG A 111 41.85 19.41 -15.14
CA ARG A 111 43.14 18.70 -15.13
C ARG A 111 43.98 18.99 -16.36
N LEU A 112 43.38 19.04 -17.54
CA LEU A 112 44.09 19.40 -18.77
C LEU A 112 44.59 20.85 -18.72
N ARG A 113 43.76 21.79 -18.27
CA ARG A 113 44.17 23.20 -18.09
C ARG A 113 45.31 23.35 -17.08
N LEU A 114 45.24 22.60 -15.97
CA LEU A 114 46.30 22.57 -14.97
C LEU A 114 47.62 22.06 -15.59
N LEU A 115 47.57 20.93 -16.31
CA LEU A 115 48.74 20.37 -16.97
C LEU A 115 49.35 21.36 -17.98
N ASP A 116 48.53 22.01 -18.81
CA ASP A 116 49.00 23.02 -19.76
C ASP A 116 49.66 24.22 -19.06
N ALA A 117 49.10 24.66 -17.93
CA ALA A 117 49.66 25.75 -17.12
C ALA A 117 50.99 25.34 -16.45
N GLU A 118 51.08 24.12 -15.92
CA GLU A 118 52.30 23.55 -15.34
C GLU A 118 53.41 23.42 -16.38
N LEU A 119 53.10 22.89 -17.57
CA LEU A 119 54.05 22.79 -18.69
C LEU A 119 54.52 24.17 -19.16
N SER A 120 53.59 25.13 -19.25
CA SER A 120 53.92 26.52 -19.61
C SER A 120 54.83 27.19 -18.57
N LEU A 121 54.61 26.91 -17.28
CA LEU A 121 55.45 27.39 -16.20
C LEU A 121 56.85 26.76 -16.25
N ALA A 122 56.92 25.43 -16.41
CA ALA A 122 58.18 24.67 -16.50
C ALA A 122 59.03 25.09 -17.72
N GLY A 123 58.41 25.28 -18.88
CA GLY A 123 59.10 25.76 -20.08
C GLY A 123 59.64 27.19 -19.95
N LYS A 124 59.02 28.03 -19.11
CA LYS A 124 59.47 29.40 -18.83
C LYS A 124 60.53 29.48 -17.73
N SER A 125 60.44 28.66 -16.69
CA SER A 125 61.48 28.57 -15.67
C SER A 125 62.81 28.07 -16.26
N ASP A 126 62.76 27.16 -17.24
CA ASP A 126 63.95 26.73 -18.00
C ASP A 126 64.56 27.87 -18.84
N GLN A 127 63.73 28.75 -19.41
CA GLN A 127 64.19 29.94 -20.14
C GLN A 127 64.80 31.01 -19.21
N LEU A 128 64.23 31.20 -18.01
CA LEU A 128 64.76 32.11 -16.99
C LEU A 128 66.09 31.60 -16.38
N GLY A 129 66.32 30.29 -16.34
CA GLY A 129 67.56 29.67 -15.86
C GLY A 129 68.77 29.83 -16.80
N ARG A 130 68.56 30.26 -18.05
CA ARG A 130 69.65 30.59 -18.97
C ARG A 130 70.27 31.95 -18.60
N PRO A 131 71.61 32.04 -18.41
CA PRO A 131 72.27 33.29 -18.06
C PRO A 131 72.09 34.32 -19.17
N GLY A 132 71.30 35.37 -18.91
CA GLY A 132 71.07 36.51 -19.81
C GLY A 132 69.61 36.81 -20.18
N ALA A 133 68.61 36.04 -19.71
CA ALA A 133 67.22 36.16 -20.17
C ALA A 133 66.21 36.80 -19.19
N GLY A 134 66.65 37.27 -18.02
CA GLY A 134 65.75 37.79 -16.98
C GLY A 134 65.31 39.23 -17.21
N SER A 135 64.16 39.45 -17.85
CA SER A 135 63.44 40.72 -17.77
C SER A 135 62.45 40.68 -16.60
N ALA A 136 62.19 41.82 -15.95
CA ALA A 136 61.17 41.91 -14.90
C ALA A 136 59.79 41.39 -15.39
N GLU A 137 59.48 41.58 -16.67
CA GLU A 137 58.24 41.08 -17.29
C GLU A 137 58.16 39.55 -17.35
N SER A 138 59.28 38.85 -17.56
CA SER A 138 59.31 37.38 -17.60
C SER A 138 59.10 36.77 -16.21
N GLU A 139 59.64 37.40 -15.16
CA GLU A 139 59.38 37.03 -13.77
C GLU A 139 57.92 37.28 -13.39
N GLN A 140 57.35 38.42 -13.78
CA GLN A 140 55.94 38.75 -13.53
C GLN A 140 54.98 37.78 -14.24
N ARG A 141 55.28 37.36 -15.48
CA ARG A 141 54.50 36.34 -16.19
C ARG A 141 54.63 34.94 -15.56
N ALA A 142 55.79 34.59 -15.00
CA ALA A 142 55.97 33.33 -14.28
C ALA A 142 55.18 33.32 -12.95
N ALA A 143 55.20 34.43 -12.22
CA ALA A 143 54.40 34.61 -11.01
C ALA A 143 52.88 34.53 -11.29
N ALA A 144 52.42 35.14 -12.39
CA ALA A 144 51.03 35.05 -12.82
C ALA A 144 50.61 33.60 -13.15
N LEU A 145 51.46 32.85 -13.85
CA LEU A 145 51.20 31.43 -14.14
C LEU A 145 51.20 30.56 -12.87
N ALA A 146 52.11 30.80 -11.93
CA ALA A 146 52.12 30.10 -10.65
C ALA A 146 50.83 30.35 -9.84
N SER A 147 50.32 31.59 -9.85
CA SER A 147 49.03 31.92 -9.26
C SER A 147 47.88 31.15 -9.92
N GLN A 148 47.89 31.06 -11.25
CA GLN A 148 46.87 30.34 -12.02
C GLN A 148 46.87 28.83 -11.74
N VAL A 149 48.05 28.21 -11.58
CA VAL A 149 48.20 26.81 -11.16
C VAL A 149 47.61 26.59 -9.77
N ALA A 150 47.89 27.49 -8.82
CA ALA A 150 47.36 27.40 -7.46
C ALA A 150 45.82 27.52 -7.43
N GLU A 151 45.25 28.41 -8.24
CA GLU A 151 43.80 28.58 -8.37
C GLU A 151 43.13 27.34 -8.95
N LEU A 152 43.63 26.81 -10.08
CA LEU A 152 43.10 25.59 -10.70
C LEU A 152 43.21 24.36 -9.78
N THR A 153 44.27 24.29 -8.97
CA THR A 153 44.45 23.23 -7.96
C THR A 153 43.38 23.34 -6.87
N SER A 154 43.12 24.55 -6.37
CA SER A 154 42.06 24.82 -5.40
C SER A 154 40.67 24.45 -5.94
N GLU A 155 40.38 24.81 -7.19
CA GLU A 155 39.13 24.44 -7.87
C GLU A 155 38.98 22.91 -8.02
N LEU A 156 40.05 22.19 -8.34
CA LEU A 156 40.04 20.72 -8.42
C LEU A 156 39.77 20.06 -7.07
N GLU A 157 40.34 20.59 -5.98
CA GLU A 157 40.07 20.08 -4.64
C GLU A 157 38.64 20.42 -4.17
N ALA A 158 38.14 21.61 -4.50
CA ALA A 158 36.75 21.99 -4.24
C ALA A 158 35.76 21.06 -4.97
N THR A 159 35.96 20.81 -6.27
CA THR A 159 35.09 19.91 -7.06
C THR A 159 35.13 18.48 -6.53
N ARG A 160 36.29 17.97 -6.10
CA ARG A 160 36.42 16.67 -5.42
C ARG A 160 35.61 16.61 -4.12
N ALA A 161 35.70 17.65 -3.29
CA ALA A 161 34.95 17.71 -2.03
C ALA A 161 33.43 17.73 -2.27
N THR A 162 32.96 18.50 -3.25
CA THR A 162 31.53 18.56 -3.61
C THR A 162 31.01 17.23 -4.13
N VAL A 163 31.76 16.54 -5.00
CA VAL A 163 31.39 15.21 -5.51
C VAL A 163 31.34 14.18 -4.36
N SER A 164 32.33 14.19 -3.47
CA SER A 164 32.36 13.33 -2.29
C SER A 164 31.12 13.52 -1.40
N TRP A 165 30.70 14.77 -1.18
CA TRP A 165 29.49 15.06 -0.40
C TRP A 165 28.20 14.65 -1.13
N ARG A 166 28.07 14.95 -2.43
CA ARG A 166 26.92 14.54 -3.27
C ARG A 166 26.76 13.03 -3.36
N VAL A 167 27.85 12.26 -3.25
CA VAL A 167 27.80 10.78 -3.22
C VAL A 167 27.46 10.27 -1.83
N THR A 168 28.05 10.84 -0.78
CA THR A 168 27.89 10.31 0.59
C THR A 168 26.61 10.75 1.29
N ALA A 169 26.00 11.87 0.92
CA ALA A 169 24.75 12.34 1.53
C ALA A 169 23.51 11.49 1.16
N PRO A 170 23.27 11.13 -0.12
CA PRO A 170 22.17 10.25 -0.49
C PRO A 170 22.30 8.84 0.10
N LEU A 171 23.52 8.28 0.13
CA LEU A 171 23.77 6.97 0.75
C LEU A 171 23.44 6.95 2.25
N ARG A 172 23.71 8.06 2.96
CA ARG A 172 23.32 8.23 4.36
C ARG A 172 21.81 8.37 4.54
N ALA A 173 21.11 8.99 3.59
CA ALA A 173 19.65 9.10 3.61
C ALA A 173 18.99 7.73 3.37
N VAL A 174 19.47 6.96 2.37
CA VAL A 174 18.98 5.60 2.08
C VAL A 174 19.20 4.66 3.26
N ARG A 175 20.39 4.68 3.88
CA ARG A 175 20.69 3.85 5.05
C ARG A 175 19.77 4.14 6.24
N ARG A 176 19.43 5.41 6.50
CA ARG A 176 18.50 5.78 7.57
C ARG A 176 17.09 5.27 7.31
N ARG A 177 16.62 5.35 6.06
CA ARG A 177 15.30 4.83 5.66
C ARG A 177 15.19 3.31 5.77
N ALA A 178 16.28 2.58 5.56
CA ALA A 178 16.30 1.12 5.66
C ALA A 178 16.39 0.60 7.12
N GLN A 179 16.60 1.48 8.10
CA GLN A 179 16.72 1.15 9.53
C GLN A 179 15.47 1.55 10.35
N GLN A 180 14.47 2.13 9.70
CA GLN A 180 13.16 2.46 10.25
C GLN A 180 12.14 1.46 9.71
#